data_AF-A0A438CMW1-F1
#
_entry.id   AF-A0A438CMW1-F1
#
_cell.length_a   1.000
_cell.length_b   1.000
_cell.length_c   1.000
_cell.angle_alpha   90.00
_cell.angle_beta   90.00
_cell.angle_gamma   90.00
#
_symmetry.space_group_name_H-M   'P 1'
#
loop_
_entity.id
_entity.type
_entity.pdbx_description
1 polymer ?
#
loop_
_entity_poly.entity_id
_entity_poly.type
_entity_poly.pdbx_seq_one_letter_code
_entity_poly.pdbx_strand_id
1 'polypeptide(L)'
;MHCERRIKLSKKAFLTEQVSAIIENKAMVKYKDPGCPTISVQIGDSFVERALLDLGASVNLLPYSIYKQLGLGELKATTTLFSKPFD
;
A
#
# COMPACT_ATOMS: atom_id res chain seq x y z
N MET A 1 -5.12 -12.46 17.00
CA MET A 1 -4.50 -11.58 18.03
C MET A 1 -3.01 -11.82 18.31
N HIS A 2 -2.44 -13.02 18.07
CA HIS A 2 -1.01 -13.30 18.38
C HIS A 2 -0.02 -12.81 17.29
N CYS A 3 -0.46 -12.69 16.03
CA CYS A 3 0.39 -12.22 14.92
C CYS A 3 0.55 -10.69 14.90
N GLU A 4 -0.53 -9.94 15.14
CA GLU A 4 -0.47 -8.47 15.15
C GLU A 4 0.44 -7.92 16.25
N ARG A 5 0.43 -8.52 17.45
CA ARG A 5 1.32 -8.12 18.55
C ARG A 5 2.79 -8.32 18.20
N ARG A 6 3.15 -9.42 17.52
CA ARG A 6 4.52 -9.69 17.05
C ARG A 6 4.96 -8.71 15.97
N ILE A 7 4.09 -8.38 15.01
CA ILE A 7 4.37 -7.39 13.95
C ILE A 7 4.56 -5.98 14.56
N LYS A 8 3.79 -5.63 15.59
CA LYS A 8 3.90 -4.32 16.26
C LYS A 8 5.20 -4.20 17.06
N LEU A 9 5.62 -5.27 17.73
CA LEU A 9 6.88 -5.35 18.47
C LEU A 9 8.10 -5.30 17.54
N SER A 10 8.08 -6.02 16.42
CA SER A 10 9.18 -5.99 15.44
C SER A 10 9.33 -4.63 14.77
N LYS A 11 8.22 -3.98 14.39
CA LYS A 11 8.24 -2.59 13.87
C LYS A 11 8.80 -1.59 14.89
N LYS A 12 8.45 -1.73 16.17
CA LYS A 12 8.95 -0.82 17.23
C LYS A 12 10.46 -0.99 17.42
N ALA A 13 10.96 -2.22 17.50
CA ALA A 13 12.39 -2.49 17.64
C ALA A 13 13.20 -1.96 16.45
N PHE A 14 12.69 -2.16 15.22
CA PHE A 14 13.29 -1.64 13.99
C PHE A 14 13.38 -0.10 13.99
N LEU A 15 12.32 0.59 14.39
CA LEU A 15 12.33 2.05 14.45
C LEU A 15 13.31 2.58 15.50
N THR A 16 13.42 1.92 16.66
CA THR A 16 14.38 2.31 17.70
C THR A 16 15.81 2.15 17.21
N GLU A 17 16.13 1.06 16.51
CA GLU A 17 17.46 0.83 15.92
C GLU A 17 17.82 1.88 14.86
N GLN A 18 16.86 2.22 13.98
CA GLN A 18 17.05 3.28 12.98
C GLN A 18 17.29 4.65 13.62
N VAL A 19 16.55 4.99 14.68
CA VAL A 19 16.74 6.26 15.42
C VAL A 19 18.11 6.29 16.11
N SER A 20 18.53 5.19 16.74
CA SER A 20 19.87 5.08 17.32
C SER A 20 20.98 5.24 16.27
N ALA A 21 20.85 4.61 15.10
CA ALA A 21 21.82 4.74 14.01
C ALA A 21 21.94 6.18 13.47
N ILE A 22 20.83 6.92 13.42
CA ILE A 22 20.82 8.34 13.03
C ILE A 22 21.55 9.18 14.09
N ILE A 23 21.27 8.96 15.38
CA ILE A 23 21.93 9.68 16.48
C ILE A 23 23.43 9.42 16.50
N GLU A 24 23.84 8.18 16.23
CA GLU A 24 25.23 7.76 16.15
C GLU A 24 25.92 8.20 14.85
N ASN A 25 25.22 8.89 13.95
CA ASN A 25 25.67 9.31 12.62
C ASN A 25 26.34 8.16 11.83
N LYS A 26 25.87 6.93 12.05
CA LYS A 26 26.28 5.76 11.29
C LYS A 26 25.66 5.89 9.90
N ALA A 27 26.42 5.49 8.88
CA ALA A 27 25.93 5.48 7.51
C ALA A 27 24.62 4.68 7.46
N MET A 28 23.51 5.37 7.18
CA MET A 28 22.21 4.73 7.05
C MET A 28 22.29 3.67 5.95
N VAL A 29 21.89 2.45 6.28
CA VAL A 29 21.77 1.39 5.28
C VAL A 29 20.64 1.78 4.33
N LYS A 30 21.00 2.20 3.10
CA LYS A 30 20.01 2.37 2.03
C LYS A 30 19.46 1.00 1.70
N TYR A 31 18.20 0.78 2.04
CA TYR A 31 17.49 -0.42 1.62
C TYR A 31 17.27 -0.36 0.12
N LYS A 32 17.39 -1.51 -0.54
CA LYS A 32 17.06 -1.63 -1.97
C LYS A 32 15.59 -1.28 -2.16
N ASP A 33 15.30 -0.63 -3.26
CA ASP A 33 13.92 -0.42 -3.69
C ASP A 33 13.23 -1.79 -3.83
N PRO A 34 12.10 -2.04 -3.13
CA PRO A 34 11.33 -3.26 -3.30
C PRO A 34 10.70 -3.39 -4.70
N GLY A 35 10.78 -2.35 -5.53
CA GLY A 35 10.23 -2.33 -6.88
C GLY A 35 8.74 -2.04 -6.86
N CYS A 36 7.92 -3.02 -7.22
CA CYS A 36 6.46 -2.95 -7.07
C CYS A 36 6.04 -3.65 -5.77
N PRO A 37 5.95 -2.93 -4.64
CA PRO A 37 5.52 -3.54 -3.39
C PRO A 37 4.08 -4.07 -3.53
N THR A 38 3.85 -5.30 -3.08
CA THR A 38 2.51 -5.91 -3.08
C THR A 38 2.09 -6.28 -1.66
N ILE A 39 0.79 -6.18 -1.39
CA ILE A 39 0.17 -6.54 -0.10
C ILE A 39 -1.03 -7.46 -0.34
N SER A 40 -1.35 -8.29 0.66
CA SER A 40 -2.62 -9.01 0.68
C SER A 40 -3.73 -8.11 1.22
N VAL A 41 -4.89 -8.07 0.55
CA VAL A 41 -6.04 -7.26 0.94
C VAL A 41 -7.33 -8.08 0.89
N GLN A 42 -8.23 -7.84 1.83
CA GLN A 42 -9.59 -8.36 1.81
C GLN A 42 -10.55 -7.19 1.56
N ILE A 43 -11.39 -7.32 0.53
CA ILE A 43 -12.38 -6.33 0.11
C ILE A 43 -13.74 -7.03 0.13
N GLY A 44 -14.59 -6.70 1.12
CA GLY A 44 -15.79 -7.50 1.40
C GLY A 44 -15.42 -8.97 1.63
N ASP A 45 -16.04 -9.86 0.84
CA ASP A 45 -15.77 -11.30 0.86
C ASP A 45 -14.69 -11.74 -0.15
N SER A 46 -14.12 -10.80 -0.91
CA SER A 46 -13.08 -11.09 -1.90
C SER A 46 -11.68 -10.91 -1.31
N PHE A 47 -10.84 -11.95 -1.41
CA PHE A 47 -9.45 -11.91 -0.99
C PHE A 47 -8.52 -11.74 -2.20
N VAL A 48 -7.60 -10.78 -2.12
CA VAL A 48 -6.58 -10.52 -3.14
C VAL A 48 -5.21 -10.69 -2.47
N GLU A 49 -4.48 -11.71 -2.90
CA GLU A 49 -3.18 -12.05 -2.29
C GLU A 49 -2.10 -11.00 -2.59
N ARG A 50 -2.13 -10.39 -3.77
CA ARG A 50 -1.07 -9.50 -4.28
C ARG A 50 -1.64 -8.24 -4.94
N ALA A 51 -2.14 -7.32 -4.12
CA ALA A 51 -2.51 -5.99 -4.57
C ALA A 51 -1.28 -5.07 -4.60
N LEU A 52 -1.13 -4.27 -5.65
CA LEU A 52 -0.06 -3.28 -5.75
C LEU A 52 -0.28 -2.16 -4.73
N LEU A 53 0.76 -1.84 -3.95
CA LEU A 53 0.76 -0.73 -3.01
C LEU A 53 1.45 0.48 -3.63
N ASP A 54 0.68 1.37 -4.25
CA ASP A 54 1.18 2.66 -4.72
C ASP A 54 0.82 3.76 -3.72
N LEU A 55 1.81 4.22 -2.95
CA LEU A 55 1.63 5.33 -2.00
C LEU A 55 1.57 6.70 -2.69
N GLY A 56 1.94 6.79 -3.97
CA GLY A 56 1.85 8.00 -4.79
C GLY A 56 0.53 8.15 -5.54
N ALA A 57 -0.28 7.09 -5.63
CA ALA A 57 -1.59 7.13 -6.27
C ALA A 57 -2.62 7.82 -5.37
N SER A 58 -3.39 8.75 -5.95
CA SER A 58 -4.53 9.40 -5.29
C SER A 58 -5.81 8.58 -5.37
N VAL A 59 -5.85 7.53 -6.20
CA VAL A 59 -7.02 6.69 -6.45
C VAL A 59 -6.65 5.22 -6.42
N ASN A 60 -7.57 4.37 -5.95
CA ASN A 60 -7.40 2.92 -5.95
C ASN A 60 -8.05 2.30 -7.20
N LEU A 61 -7.32 1.40 -7.85
CA LEU A 61 -7.86 0.61 -8.97
C LEU A 61 -8.41 -0.71 -8.45
N LEU A 62 -9.67 -1.00 -8.76
CA LEU A 62 -10.32 -2.27 -8.45
C LEU A 62 -10.58 -3.05 -9.74
N PRO A 63 -10.15 -4.31 -9.86
CA PRO A 63 -10.50 -5.16 -10.99
C PRO A 63 -12.02 -5.30 -11.12
N TYR A 64 -12.51 -5.24 -12.36
CA TYR A 64 -13.95 -5.32 -12.64
C TYR A 64 -14.59 -6.64 -12.18
N SER A 65 -13.83 -7.74 -12.16
CA SER A 65 -14.30 -9.02 -11.61
C SER A 65 -14.70 -8.91 -10.14
N ILE A 66 -13.86 -8.26 -9.32
CA ILE A 66 -14.12 -8.04 -7.89
C ILE A 66 -15.28 -7.06 -7.74
N TYR A 67 -15.32 -5.99 -8.54
CA TYR A 67 -16.45 -5.06 -8.54
C TYR A 67 -17.78 -5.79 -8.74
N LYS A 68 -17.85 -6.71 -9.71
CA LYS A 68 -19.06 -7.53 -9.96
C LYS A 68 -19.39 -8.46 -8.80
N GLN A 69 -18.40 -9.11 -8.20
CA GLN A 69 -18.61 -9.99 -7.04
C GLN A 69 -19.17 -9.23 -5.83
N LEU A 70 -18.76 -7.97 -5.65
CA LEU A 70 -19.23 -7.12 -4.57
C LEU A 70 -20.66 -6.57 -4.79
N GLY A 71 -21.23 -6.71 -5.99
CA GLY A 71 -22.61 -6.28 -6.27
C GLY A 71 -22.82 -4.77 -6.11
N LEU A 72 -21.82 -3.95 -6.41
CA LEU A 72 -21.84 -2.49 -6.17
C LEU A 72 -22.77 -1.68 -7.10
N GLY A 73 -23.66 -2.35 -7.84
CA GLY A 73 -24.58 -1.74 -8.78
C GLY A 73 -23.97 -1.46 -10.15
N GLU A 74 -24.59 -0.53 -10.88
CA GLU A 74 -24.13 -0.12 -12.20
C GLU A 74 -22.95 0.85 -12.13
N LEU A 75 -21.93 0.59 -12.96
CA LEU A 75 -20.82 1.52 -13.14
C LEU A 75 -21.28 2.73 -13.97
N LYS A 76 -21.29 3.89 -13.33
CA LYS A 76 -21.42 5.15 -14.04
C LYS A 76 -20.04 5.60 -14.51
N ALA A 77 -19.89 5.78 -15.82
CA ALA A 77 -18.68 6.37 -16.37
C ALA A 77 -18.57 7.83 -15.89
N THR A 78 -17.41 8.16 -15.32
CA THR A 78 -17.07 9.54 -14.95
C THR A 78 -16.04 10.03 -15.93
N THR A 79 -16.37 11.09 -16.68
CA THR A 79 -15.41 11.75 -17.55
C THR A 79 -14.46 12.58 -16.69
N THR A 80 -13.24 12.12 -16.52
CA THR A 80 -12.18 12.89 -15.87
C THR A 80 -11.51 13.80 -16.90
N LEU A 81 -11.65 15.11 -16.73
CA LEU A 81 -10.84 16.09 -17.43
C LEU A 81 -9.45 16.08 -16.79
N PHE A 82 -8.50 15.38 -17.41
CA PHE A 82 -7.10 15.56 -17.08
C PHE A 82 -6.67 16.87 -17.72
N SER A 83 -6.57 17.95 -16.92
CA SER A 83 -5.87 19.14 -17.36
C SER A 83 -4.46 18.70 -17.73
N LYS A 84 -4.04 18.95 -18.97
CA LYS A 84 -2.65 18.70 -19.34
C LYS A 84 -1.79 19.48 -18.34
N PRO A 85 -0.82 18.84 -17.69
CA PRO A 85 0.23 19.64 -17.08
C PRO A 85 0.89 20.36 -18.26
N PHE A 86 0.93 21.68 -18.22
CA PHE A 86 1.50 22.58 -19.25
C PHE A 86 0.60 22.85 -20.46
N ASP A 87 -0.38 23.74 -20.27
CA ASP A 87 -0.59 24.87 -21.20
C ASP A 87 0.09 26.12 -20.58
#